data_AF-A0A7C4INL9-F1
#
_entry.id   AF-A0A7C4INL9-F1
#
_cell.length_a   1.000
_cell.length_b   1.000
_cell.length_c   1.000
_cell.angle_alpha   90.00
_cell.angle_beta   90.00
_cell.angle_gamma   90.00
#
_symmetry.space_group_name_H-M   'P 1'
#
loop_
_entity.id
_entity.type
_entity.pdbx_description
1 polymer ?
#
loop_
_entity_poly.entity_id
_entity_poly.type
_entity_poly.pdbx_seq_one_letter_code
_entity_poly.pdbx_strand_id
1 'polypeptide(L)'
;MGSSQCKVQDRKLRPQKVKAVRLPLSRTDVLSLHAGDTVLITGRLVTGRDKLHRYLCNEKPRKKGIPFNLEGAVLYHCGPIIERTPEGYRCVAAGPTTSMRVERYAARIIADYGIRGIMGKGGMGGETLHALSAFGCVYLQA
;
A
#
# COMPACT_ATOMS: atom_id res chain seq x y z
N MET A 1 25.98 36.12 2.76
CA MET A 1 25.87 34.67 3.02
C MET A 1 24.69 34.47 3.98
N GLY A 2 23.49 34.26 3.43
CA GLY A 2 22.26 34.14 4.22
C GLY A 2 21.96 32.68 4.52
N SER A 3 22.06 32.30 5.79
CA SER A 3 21.65 30.99 6.29
C SER A 3 20.13 30.86 6.18
N SER A 4 19.67 30.06 5.22
CA SER A 4 18.26 29.75 5.06
C SER A 4 17.83 28.83 6.21
N GLN A 5 17.19 29.42 7.23
CA GLN A 5 16.57 28.67 8.32
C GLN A 5 15.40 27.85 7.76
N CYS A 6 15.57 26.53 7.74
CA CYS A 6 14.49 25.59 7.50
C CYS A 6 13.50 25.70 8.67
N LYS A 7 12.38 26.42 8.46
CA LYS A 7 11.28 26.51 9.42
C LYS A 7 10.59 25.14 9.50
N VAL A 8 11.04 24.29 10.43
CA VAL A 8 10.25 23.14 10.88
C VAL A 8 9.07 23.74 11.64
N GLN A 9 7.94 23.91 10.96
CA GLN A 9 6.70 24.31 11.61
C GLN A 9 6.28 23.20 12.58
N ASP A 10 6.12 23.55 13.86
CA ASP A 10 5.51 22.71 14.89
C ASP A 10 4.09 22.32 14.45
N ARG A 11 3.97 21.21 13.72
CA ARG A 11 2.69 20.57 13.46
C ARG A 11 2.23 19.94 14.77
N LYS A 12 1.30 20.60 15.46
CA LYS A 12 0.49 19.96 16.51
C LYS A 12 -0.03 18.61 15.96
N LEU A 13 0.48 17.51 16.52
CA LEU A 13 0.05 16.16 16.16
C LEU A 13 -1.44 16.07 16.45
N ARG A 14 -2.25 15.76 15.43
CA ARG A 14 -3.67 15.49 15.62
C ARG A 14 -3.82 14.28 16.54
N PRO A 15 -4.83 14.24 17.42
CA PRO A 15 -5.10 13.04 18.21
C PRO A 15 -5.30 11.85 17.27
N GLN A 16 -4.55 10.77 17.51
CA GLN A 16 -4.61 9.56 16.69
C GLN A 16 -6.01 8.96 16.78
N LYS A 17 -6.66 8.76 15.62
CA LYS A 17 -7.97 8.12 15.54
C LYS A 17 -7.80 6.69 15.08
N VAL A 18 -8.58 5.79 15.67
CA VAL A 18 -8.73 4.42 15.17
C VAL A 18 -9.85 4.39 14.14
N LYS A 19 -9.59 3.84 12.96
CA LYS A 19 -10.56 3.71 11.86
C LYS A 19 -10.62 2.27 11.37
N ALA A 20 -11.83 1.71 11.35
CA ALA A 20 -12.06 0.40 10.75
C ALA A 20 -12.47 0.56 9.27
N VAL A 21 -11.82 -0.18 8.39
CA VAL A 21 -12.13 -0.21 6.94
C VAL A 21 -12.27 -1.65 6.46
N ARG A 22 -13.11 -1.84 5.44
CA ARG A 22 -13.30 -3.13 4.77
C ARG A 22 -12.69 -3.10 3.38
N LEU A 23 -12.10 -4.22 2.96
CA LEU A 23 -11.53 -4.37 1.63
C LEU A 23 -12.54 -4.97 0.63
N PRO A 24 -12.49 -4.59 -0.65
CA PRO A 24 -11.59 -3.61 -1.25
C PRO A 24 -11.88 -2.17 -0.78
N LEU A 25 -10.86 -1.34 -0.69
CA LEU A 25 -11.03 0.07 -0.32
C LEU A 25 -11.82 0.80 -1.42
N SER A 26 -12.76 1.62 -0.99
CA SER A 26 -13.38 2.64 -1.83
C SER A 26 -12.52 3.91 -1.85
N ARG A 27 -12.81 4.81 -2.80
CA ARG A 27 -12.19 6.15 -2.81
C ARG A 27 -12.56 6.94 -1.55
N THR A 28 -13.79 6.78 -1.06
CA THR A 28 -14.28 7.43 0.16
C THR A 28 -13.55 6.94 1.41
N ASP A 29 -13.21 5.64 1.49
CA ASP A 29 -12.41 5.12 2.60
C ASP A 29 -11.07 5.83 2.65
N VAL A 30 -10.34 5.87 1.52
CA VAL A 30 -9.02 6.49 1.41
C VAL A 30 -9.06 7.97 1.77
N LEU A 31 -10.01 8.73 1.21
CA LEU A 31 -10.13 10.18 1.47
C LEU A 31 -10.52 10.50 2.91
N SER A 32 -11.09 9.54 3.64
CA SER A 32 -11.38 9.72 5.05
C SER A 32 -10.10 9.65 5.91
N LEU A 33 -9.07 8.95 5.47
CA LEU A 33 -7.86 8.68 6.26
C LEU A 33 -6.93 9.89 6.31
N HIS A 34 -6.26 10.05 7.46
CA HIS A 34 -5.20 11.02 7.64
C HIS A 34 -3.91 10.34 8.10
N ALA A 35 -2.76 10.93 7.75
CA ALA A 35 -1.49 10.48 8.28
C ALA A 35 -1.51 10.53 9.83
N GLY A 36 -1.16 9.41 10.46
CA GLY A 36 -1.23 9.22 11.91
C GLY A 36 -2.49 8.49 12.40
N ASP A 37 -3.49 8.24 11.56
CA ASP A 37 -4.61 7.37 11.92
C ASP A 37 -4.14 5.91 12.09
N THR A 38 -4.66 5.22 13.10
CA THR A 38 -4.54 3.76 13.23
C THR A 38 -5.66 3.11 12.44
N VAL A 39 -5.33 2.22 11.52
CA VAL A 39 -6.32 1.61 10.61
C VAL A 39 -6.47 0.12 10.92
N LEU A 40 -7.68 -0.30 11.28
CA LEU A 40 -8.07 -1.71 11.40
C LEU A 40 -8.65 -2.16 10.07
N ILE A 41 -8.06 -3.18 9.46
CA ILE A 41 -8.43 -3.63 8.11
C ILE A 41 -9.06 -5.01 8.18
N THR A 42 -10.19 -5.19 7.52
CA THR A 42 -10.86 -6.49 7.39
C THR A 42 -11.14 -6.80 5.93
N GLY A 43 -10.76 -7.99 5.46
CA GLY A 43 -11.05 -8.48 4.12
C GLY A 43 -9.83 -9.10 3.45
N ARG A 44 -9.89 -9.24 2.12
CA ARG A 44 -8.85 -9.90 1.33
C ARG A 44 -7.70 -8.94 1.01
N LEU A 45 -6.49 -9.28 1.47
CA LEU A 45 -5.25 -8.62 1.10
C LEU A 45 -4.56 -9.35 -0.06
N VAL A 46 -3.82 -8.61 -0.87
CA VAL A 46 -2.94 -9.17 -1.90
C VAL A 46 -1.51 -8.98 -1.45
N THR A 47 -0.75 -10.06 -1.23
CA THR A 47 0.67 -9.94 -0.90
C THR A 47 1.53 -9.93 -2.16
N GLY A 48 2.53 -9.08 -2.21
CA GLY A 48 3.47 -9.06 -3.32
C GLY A 48 4.71 -8.22 -3.04
N ARG A 49 5.83 -8.61 -3.65
CA ARG A 49 7.12 -7.91 -3.56
C ARG A 49 7.68 -7.71 -4.97
N ASP A 50 8.99 -7.78 -5.09
CA ASP A 50 9.79 -7.48 -6.28
C ASP A 50 9.27 -8.21 -7.55
N LYS A 51 8.99 -9.51 -7.47
CA LYS A 51 8.51 -10.31 -8.63
C LYS A 51 7.13 -9.86 -9.13
N LEU A 52 6.17 -9.64 -8.22
CA LEU A 52 4.83 -9.18 -8.62
C LEU A 52 4.88 -7.79 -9.24
N HIS A 53 5.67 -6.88 -8.66
CA HIS A 53 5.81 -5.52 -9.18
C HIS A 53 6.43 -5.53 -10.59
N ARG A 54 7.48 -6.32 -10.79
CA ARG A 54 8.09 -6.52 -12.11
C ARG A 54 7.09 -7.11 -13.10
N TYR A 55 6.32 -8.12 -12.71
CA TYR A 55 5.28 -8.72 -13.56
C TYR A 55 4.24 -7.67 -13.99
N LEU A 56 3.65 -6.94 -13.04
CA LEU A 56 2.64 -5.92 -13.33
C LEU A 56 3.17 -4.77 -14.21
N CYS A 57 4.42 -4.33 -14.01
CA CYS A 57 4.96 -3.20 -14.76
C CYS A 57 5.62 -3.57 -16.09
N ASN A 58 6.31 -4.71 -16.17
CA ASN A 58 7.07 -5.08 -17.36
C ASN A 58 6.22 -5.91 -18.32
N GLU A 59 5.47 -6.88 -17.80
CA GLU A 59 4.62 -7.74 -18.65
C GLU A 59 3.25 -7.11 -18.92
N LYS A 60 2.83 -6.16 -18.07
CA LYS A 60 1.60 -5.37 -18.23
C LYS A 60 0.38 -6.23 -18.58
N PRO A 61 0.09 -7.29 -17.80
CA PRO A 61 -1.09 -8.11 -18.05
C PRO A 61 -2.35 -7.23 -18.04
N ARG A 62 -3.28 -7.52 -18.96
CA ARG A 62 -4.62 -6.92 -18.92
C ARG A 62 -5.28 -7.29 -17.59
N LYS A 63 -6.08 -6.39 -17.01
CA LYS A 63 -6.81 -6.65 -15.73
C LYS A 63 -7.56 -7.99 -15.75
N LYS A 64 -8.18 -8.37 -16.88
CA LYS A 64 -8.90 -9.64 -17.07
C LYS A 64 -8.00 -10.90 -17.03
N GLY A 65 -6.69 -10.76 -17.22
CA GLY A 65 -5.73 -11.86 -17.18
C GLY A 65 -5.14 -12.11 -15.79
N ILE A 66 -5.45 -11.26 -14.80
CA ILE A 66 -5.02 -11.45 -13.42
C ILE A 66 -6.09 -12.28 -12.70
N PRO A 67 -5.73 -13.33 -11.95
CA PRO A 67 -6.70 -14.24 -11.31
C PRO A 67 -7.50 -13.62 -10.16
N PHE A 68 -7.31 -12.33 -9.88
CA PHE A 68 -8.01 -11.56 -8.87
C PHE A 68 -8.12 -10.08 -9.29
N ASN A 69 -9.10 -9.38 -8.73
CA ASN A 69 -9.29 -7.95 -8.99
C ASN A 69 -8.34 -7.11 -8.13
N LEU A 70 -7.58 -6.21 -8.77
CA LEU A 70 -6.69 -5.25 -8.10
C LEU A 70 -7.36 -3.90 -7.84
N GLU A 71 -8.52 -3.61 -8.44
CA GLU A 71 -9.23 -2.35 -8.21
C GLU A 71 -9.66 -2.25 -6.74
N GLY A 72 -9.23 -1.19 -6.05
CA GLY A 72 -9.47 -1.01 -4.62
C GLY A 72 -8.65 -1.91 -3.70
N ALA A 73 -7.81 -2.80 -4.24
CA ALA A 73 -7.02 -3.72 -3.43
C ALA A 73 -5.95 -2.98 -2.61
N VAL A 74 -5.53 -3.62 -1.51
CA VAL A 74 -4.33 -3.25 -0.77
C VAL A 74 -3.23 -4.23 -1.13
N LEU A 75 -2.15 -3.70 -1.70
CA LEU A 75 -0.95 -4.47 -2.03
C LEU A 75 -0.01 -4.47 -0.82
N TYR A 76 0.04 -5.59 -0.12
CA TYR A 76 0.88 -5.78 1.05
C TYR A 76 2.27 -6.29 0.66
N HIS A 77 3.28 -5.46 0.89
CA HIS A 77 4.69 -5.80 0.77
C HIS A 77 5.09 -6.80 1.84
N CYS A 78 4.87 -8.07 1.54
CA CYS A 78 5.07 -9.19 2.45
C CYS A 78 5.52 -10.43 1.67
N GLY A 79 6.44 -11.19 2.25
CA GLY A 79 6.74 -12.56 1.83
C GLY A 79 6.21 -13.50 2.92
N PRO A 80 4.93 -13.89 2.87
CA PRO A 80 4.34 -14.66 3.95
C PRO A 80 4.93 -16.06 4.02
N ILE A 81 4.99 -16.60 5.24
CA ILE A 81 5.24 -18.03 5.48
C ILE A 81 3.89 -18.72 5.42
N ILE A 82 3.72 -19.59 4.43
CA ILE A 82 2.50 -20.36 4.19
C ILE A 82 2.79 -21.83 4.43
N GLU A 83 1.97 -22.45 5.25
CA GLU A 83 1.97 -23.89 5.51
C GLU A 83 0.82 -24.54 4.75
N ARG A 84 1.06 -25.73 4.20
CA ARG A 84 0.01 -26.54 3.60
C ARG A 84 -0.58 -27.46 4.68
N THR A 85 -1.90 -27.41 4.85
CA THR A 85 -2.66 -28.28 5.76
C THR A 85 -3.58 -29.20 4.96
N PRO A 86 -4.17 -30.24 5.57
CA PRO A 86 -5.19 -31.06 4.89
C PRO A 86 -6.38 -30.27 4.36
N GLU A 87 -6.74 -29.16 5.01
CA GLU A 87 -7.87 -28.28 4.67
C GLU A 87 -7.48 -27.17 3.68
N GLY A 88 -6.19 -27.05 3.32
CA GLY A 88 -5.70 -26.09 2.33
C GLY A 88 -4.40 -25.43 2.73
N TYR A 89 -4.42 -24.10 2.90
CA TYR A 89 -3.23 -23.30 3.21
C TYR A 89 -3.48 -22.42 4.43
N ARG A 90 -2.51 -22.39 5.34
CA ARG A 90 -2.51 -21.57 6.55
C ARG A 90 -1.35 -20.57 6.50
N CYS A 91 -1.64 -19.30 6.78
CA CYS A 91 -0.59 -18.30 6.97
C CYS A 91 -0.02 -18.41 8.39
N VAL A 92 1.28 -18.69 8.51
CA VAL A 92 1.99 -18.82 9.79
C VAL A 92 2.55 -17.47 10.23
N ALA A 93 3.12 -16.71 9.28
CA ALA A 93 3.67 -15.39 9.54
C ALA A 93 3.55 -14.50 8.30
N ALA A 94 3.27 -13.21 8.50
CA ALA A 94 3.13 -12.24 7.42
C ALA A 94 3.67 -10.87 7.83
N GLY A 95 4.95 -10.81 8.20
CA GLY A 95 5.63 -9.54 8.53
C GLY A 95 5.93 -8.68 7.30
N PRO A 96 5.97 -7.34 7.45
CA PRO A 96 6.18 -6.43 6.33
C PRO A 96 7.63 -6.44 5.85
N THR A 97 7.81 -6.05 4.60
CA THR A 97 9.13 -5.77 4.03
C THR A 97 9.28 -4.31 3.59
N THR A 98 10.53 -3.89 3.39
CA THR A 98 10.86 -2.51 3.00
C THR A 98 10.23 -2.15 1.65
N SER A 99 9.38 -1.13 1.66
CA SER A 99 8.59 -0.73 0.48
C SER A 99 9.42 0.02 -0.56
N MET A 100 10.44 0.75 -0.12
CA MET A 100 11.34 1.50 -0.99
C MET A 100 12.01 0.66 -2.09
N ARG A 101 12.17 -0.67 -1.90
CA ARG A 101 12.75 -1.55 -2.94
C ARG A 101 11.95 -1.60 -4.23
N VAL A 102 10.65 -1.33 -4.16
CA VAL A 102 9.72 -1.38 -5.29
C VAL A 102 9.18 0.00 -5.70
N GLU A 103 9.80 1.08 -5.19
CA GLU A 103 9.41 2.47 -5.47
C GLU A 103 9.19 2.75 -6.96
N ARG A 104 10.16 2.34 -7.78
CA ARG A 104 10.17 2.51 -9.25
C ARG A 104 8.95 1.93 -9.98
N TYR A 105 8.13 1.12 -9.31
CA TYR A 105 6.96 0.47 -9.90
C TYR A 105 5.63 1.00 -9.35
N ALA A 106 5.62 1.52 -8.11
CA ALA A 106 4.39 1.73 -7.36
C ALA A 106 3.46 2.77 -7.99
N ALA A 107 3.99 3.91 -8.45
CA ALA A 107 3.19 4.94 -9.12
C ALA A 107 2.45 4.39 -10.36
N ARG A 108 3.13 3.57 -11.16
CA ARG A 108 2.55 2.94 -12.35
C ARG A 108 1.49 1.91 -11.97
N ILE A 109 1.74 1.09 -10.95
CA ILE A 109 0.77 0.08 -10.50
C ILE A 109 -0.50 0.73 -9.97
N ILE A 110 -0.38 1.83 -9.20
CA ILE A 110 -1.53 2.60 -8.72
C ILE A 110 -2.39 3.06 -9.92
N ALA A 111 -1.76 3.70 -10.91
CA ALA A 111 -2.46 4.25 -12.07
C ALA A 111 -3.11 3.17 -12.95
N ASP A 112 -2.37 2.11 -13.28
CA ASP A 112 -2.81 1.11 -14.27
C ASP A 112 -3.79 0.09 -13.67
N TYR A 113 -3.62 -0.28 -12.40
CA TYR A 113 -4.38 -1.36 -11.76
C TYR A 113 -5.44 -0.89 -10.77
N GLY A 114 -5.42 0.39 -10.39
CA GLY A 114 -6.42 0.98 -9.50
C GLY A 114 -6.34 0.47 -8.05
N ILE A 115 -5.15 0.02 -7.61
CA ILE A 115 -4.94 -0.30 -6.20
C ILE A 115 -5.14 0.96 -5.35
N ARG A 116 -5.71 0.79 -4.16
CA ARG A 116 -6.02 1.91 -3.25
C ARG A 116 -5.27 1.87 -1.94
N GLY A 117 -4.52 0.81 -1.68
CA GLY A 117 -3.54 0.83 -0.59
C GLY A 117 -2.24 0.14 -0.98
N ILE A 118 -1.16 0.66 -0.44
CA ILE A 118 0.12 -0.02 -0.32
C ILE A 118 0.35 -0.22 1.18
N MET A 119 0.73 -1.42 1.59
CA MET A 119 1.06 -1.72 2.98
C MET A 119 2.48 -2.27 3.07
N GLY A 120 3.26 -1.85 4.07
CA GLY A 120 4.62 -2.35 4.27
C GLY A 120 5.37 -1.56 5.33
N LYS A 121 6.71 -1.56 5.27
CA LYS A 121 7.55 -0.74 6.16
C LYS A 121 8.50 0.19 5.42
N GLY A 122 8.92 1.25 6.10
CA GLY A 122 10.05 2.11 5.70
C GLY A 122 9.69 3.23 4.73
N GLY A 123 8.40 3.40 4.41
CA GLY A 123 7.93 4.45 3.52
C GLY A 123 8.30 4.25 2.05
N MET A 124 7.93 5.25 1.25
CA MET A 124 8.07 5.29 -0.21
C MET A 124 8.45 6.72 -0.65
N GLY A 125 8.87 6.86 -1.91
CA GLY A 125 9.42 8.08 -2.49
C GLY A 125 8.38 9.08 -3.03
N GLY A 126 8.89 10.16 -3.62
CA GLY A 126 8.07 11.27 -4.11
C GLY A 126 7.14 10.91 -5.26
N GLU A 127 7.55 10.01 -6.17
CA GLU A 127 6.71 9.57 -7.28
C GLU A 127 5.49 8.80 -6.77
N THR A 128 5.71 7.88 -5.82
CA THR A 128 4.61 7.19 -5.17
C THR A 128 3.72 8.16 -4.40
N LEU A 129 4.29 9.11 -3.63
CA LEU A 129 3.51 10.13 -2.92
C LEU A 129 2.59 10.92 -3.87
N HIS A 130 3.09 11.33 -5.03
CA HIS A 130 2.27 12.01 -6.04
C HIS A 130 1.15 11.11 -6.56
N ALA A 131 1.44 9.84 -6.86
CA ALA A 131 0.43 8.89 -7.31
C ALA A 131 -0.64 8.60 -6.24
N LEU A 132 -0.26 8.49 -4.96
CA LEU A 132 -1.19 8.32 -3.85
C LEU A 132 -2.24 9.46 -3.84
N SER A 133 -1.76 10.69 -3.97
CA SER A 133 -2.62 11.89 -4.04
C SER A 133 -3.49 11.89 -5.30
N ALA A 134 -2.90 11.68 -6.48
CA ALA A 134 -3.58 11.79 -7.77
C ALA A 134 -4.70 10.75 -7.96
N PHE A 135 -4.50 9.52 -7.49
CA PHE A 135 -5.41 8.40 -7.74
C PHE A 135 -6.28 8.02 -6.53
N GLY A 136 -6.08 8.68 -5.38
CA GLY A 136 -6.78 8.35 -4.14
C GLY A 136 -6.38 6.96 -3.64
N CYS A 137 -5.10 6.83 -3.31
CA CYS A 137 -4.48 5.65 -2.70
C CYS A 137 -3.76 6.05 -1.40
N VAL A 138 -3.53 5.11 -0.48
CA VAL A 138 -2.88 5.35 0.82
C VAL A 138 -1.68 4.43 1.04
N TYR A 139 -0.66 4.93 1.74
CA TYR A 139 0.40 4.09 2.30
C TYR A 139 0.09 3.77 3.77
N LEU A 140 0.09 2.49 4.11
CA LEU A 140 -0.18 1.97 5.44
C LEU A 140 1.12 1.34 5.98
N GLN A 141 1.70 1.99 7.00
CA GLN A 141 2.82 1.43 7.73
C GLN A 141 2.31 0.27 8.59
N ALA A 142 2.84 -0.93 8.36
CA ALA A 142 2.54 -2.15 9.12
C ALA A 142 3.69 -2.55 10.06
#